data_AF-A0A943NGY9-F1
#
_entry.id   AF-A0A943NGY9-F1
#
_cell.length_a   1.000
_cell.length_b   1.000
_cell.length_c   1.000
_cell.angle_alpha   90.00
_cell.angle_beta   90.00
_cell.angle_gamma   90.00
#
_symmetry.space_group_name_H-M   'P 1'
#
loop_
_entity.id
_entity.type
_entity.pdbx_description
1 polymer ?
#
loop_
_entity_poly.entity_id
_entity_poly.type
_entity_poly.pdbx_seq_one_letter_code
_entity_poly.pdbx_strand_id
1 'polypeptide(L)'
;IPQHKAMADFSRGFLEVGGINVIGNDGFECPNCAVKAAVESGADVAVICSTDDTYPELVPAIAKGIKEKAPNMLVMLAGAPAAEFKPSYDEAGVDEYIHVKANCLEILKKIQSERGIG
;
A
#
# COMPACT_ATOMS: atom_id res chain seq x y z
N ILE A 1 10.80 -18.70 -1.67
CA ILE A 1 11.34 -17.66 -0.76
C ILE A 1 10.45 -16.45 -0.96
N PRO A 2 9.75 -15.95 0.06
CA PRO A 2 8.64 -15.03 -0.13
C PRO A 2 9.19 -13.71 -0.68
N GLN A 3 9.09 -13.52 -2.01
CA GLN A 3 9.69 -12.38 -2.72
C GLN A 3 9.20 -11.02 -2.20
N HIS A 4 8.05 -11.00 -1.54
CA HIS A 4 7.45 -9.80 -0.97
C HIS A 4 7.80 -9.56 0.51
N LYS A 5 8.38 -10.54 1.22
CA LYS A 5 8.58 -10.45 2.68
C LYS A 5 9.58 -9.38 3.08
N ALA A 6 10.70 -9.28 2.37
CA ALA A 6 11.69 -8.24 2.64
C ALA A 6 11.13 -6.81 2.41
N MET A 7 10.24 -6.64 1.43
CA MET A 7 9.58 -5.36 1.16
C MET A 7 8.42 -5.08 2.12
N ALA A 8 7.69 -6.11 2.54
CA ALA A 8 6.66 -6.02 3.56
C ALA A 8 7.28 -5.66 4.92
N ASP A 9 8.39 -6.29 5.29
CA ASP A 9 9.14 -5.98 6.51
C ASP A 9 9.73 -4.56 6.45
N PHE A 10 10.23 -4.12 5.28
CA PHE A 10 10.69 -2.74 5.08
C PHE A 10 9.56 -1.73 5.24
N SER A 11 8.43 -1.94 4.55
CA SER A 11 7.25 -1.06 4.62
C SER A 11 6.63 -1.06 6.01
N ARG A 12 6.67 -2.20 6.69
CA ARG A 12 6.26 -2.34 8.08
C ARG A 12 7.14 -1.52 9.01
N GLY A 13 8.47 -1.70 8.96
CA GLY A 13 9.39 -0.91 9.77
C GLY A 13 9.27 0.59 9.49
N PHE A 14 9.03 0.97 8.23
CA PHE A 14 8.81 2.35 7.80
C PHE A 14 7.57 2.99 8.45
N LEU A 15 6.47 2.25 8.52
CA LEU A 15 5.22 2.71 9.14
C LEU A 15 5.26 2.64 10.68
N GLU A 16 5.88 1.59 11.24
CA GLU A 16 6.05 1.44 12.70
C GLU A 16 6.92 2.57 13.29
N VAL A 17 7.93 3.06 12.55
CA VAL A 17 8.72 4.25 12.95
C VAL A 17 7.86 5.52 13.03
N GLY A 18 6.77 5.59 12.27
CA GLY A 18 5.78 6.66 12.33
C GLY A 18 4.71 6.50 13.40
N GLY A 19 4.80 5.45 14.24
CA GLY A 19 3.77 5.13 15.24
C GLY A 19 2.49 4.53 14.64
N ILE A 20 2.51 4.13 13.37
CA ILE A 20 1.37 3.52 12.69
C ILE A 20 1.39 2.01 12.98
N ASN A 21 0.28 1.49 13.48
CA ASN A 21 0.15 0.06 13.76
C ASN A 21 0.01 -0.73 12.45
N VAL A 22 0.99 -1.58 12.14
CA VAL A 22 1.01 -2.33 10.89
C VAL A 22 0.47 -3.73 11.10
N ILE A 23 -0.65 -4.02 10.45
CA ILE A 23 -1.22 -5.38 10.41
C ILE A 23 -0.55 -6.11 9.24
N GLY A 24 0.51 -6.86 9.56
CA GLY A 24 1.23 -7.67 8.58
C GLY A 24 0.45 -8.91 8.16
N ASN A 25 0.67 -9.35 6.92
CA ASN A 25 0.27 -10.66 6.43
C ASN A 25 1.42 -11.28 5.61
N ASP A 26 1.57 -12.60 5.60
CA ASP A 26 2.64 -13.32 4.85
C ASP A 26 2.38 -13.38 3.33
N GLY A 27 1.28 -12.79 2.85
CA GLY A 27 0.85 -12.76 1.46
C GLY A 27 -0.58 -13.27 1.31
N PHE A 28 -1.32 -12.75 0.32
CA PHE A 28 -2.66 -13.23 0.01
C PHE A 28 -2.62 -14.01 -1.29
N GLU A 29 -3.19 -15.22 -1.28
CA GLU A 29 -3.31 -16.03 -2.50
C GLU A 29 -4.29 -15.43 -3.52
N CYS A 30 -5.12 -14.47 -3.10
CA CYS A 30 -6.12 -13.85 -3.97
C CYS A 30 -6.23 -12.32 -3.75
N PRO A 31 -6.32 -11.50 -4.82
CA PRO A 31 -6.46 -10.05 -4.69
C PRO A 31 -7.73 -9.65 -3.92
N ASN A 32 -8.84 -10.36 -4.10
CA ASN A 32 -10.06 -10.14 -3.30
C ASN A 32 -9.86 -10.39 -1.80
N CYS A 33 -8.99 -11.33 -1.43
CA CYS A 33 -8.65 -11.67 -0.06
C CYS A 33 -7.89 -10.50 0.57
N ALA A 34 -6.95 -9.90 -0.17
CA ALA A 34 -6.21 -8.71 0.24
C ALA A 34 -7.14 -7.51 0.46
N VAL A 35 -8.05 -7.26 -0.48
CA VAL A 35 -9.06 -6.19 -0.35
C VAL A 35 -9.92 -6.40 0.89
N LYS A 36 -10.42 -7.62 1.10
CA LYS A 36 -11.28 -7.93 2.25
C LYS A 36 -10.53 -7.74 3.57
N ALA A 37 -9.29 -8.21 3.66
CA ALA A 37 -8.45 -8.04 4.84
C ALA A 37 -8.15 -6.57 5.14
N ALA A 38 -7.83 -5.77 4.11
CA ALA A 38 -7.57 -4.33 4.28
C ALA A 38 -8.82 -3.56 4.75
N VAL A 39 -10.01 -3.95 4.28
CA VAL A 39 -11.28 -3.35 4.71
C VAL A 39 -11.65 -3.82 6.12
N GLU A 40 -11.51 -5.12 6.42
CA GLU A 40 -11.80 -5.71 7.74
C GLU A 40 -10.83 -5.22 8.82
N SER A 41 -9.58 -4.90 8.45
CA SER A 41 -8.62 -4.34 9.39
C SER A 41 -8.98 -2.93 9.85
N GLY A 42 -9.87 -2.22 9.13
CA GLY A 42 -10.26 -0.85 9.44
C GLY A 42 -9.08 0.11 9.43
N ALA A 43 -8.04 -0.22 8.66
CA ALA A 43 -6.81 0.57 8.64
C ALA A 43 -7.02 1.86 7.86
N ASP A 44 -6.31 2.91 8.26
CA ASP A 44 -6.35 4.20 7.57
C ASP A 44 -5.51 4.20 6.29
N VAL A 45 -4.54 3.28 6.21
CA VAL A 45 -3.57 3.15 5.13
C VAL A 45 -3.40 1.67 4.78
N ALA A 46 -3.47 1.32 3.51
CA ALA A 46 -3.19 0.00 2.97
C ALA A 46 -1.96 0.07 2.05
N VAL A 47 -0.97 -0.79 2.29
CA VAL A 47 0.24 -0.88 1.46
C VAL A 47 0.23 -2.17 0.66
N ILE A 48 0.26 -2.05 -0.66
CA ILE A 48 0.35 -3.18 -1.59
C ILE A 48 1.83 -3.49 -1.81
N CYS A 49 2.25 -4.69 -1.42
CA CYS A 49 3.60 -5.20 -1.70
C CYS A 49 3.48 -6.35 -2.72
N SER A 50 4.00 -6.17 -3.93
CA SER A 50 4.06 -7.23 -4.96
C SER A 50 5.42 -7.21 -5.67
N THR A 51 5.55 -7.93 -6.78
CA THR A 51 6.74 -7.92 -7.66
C THR A 51 6.40 -7.26 -8.99
N ASP A 52 7.42 -6.75 -9.69
CA ASP A 52 7.29 -6.03 -10.97
C ASP A 52 6.47 -6.82 -12.01
N ASP A 53 6.64 -8.15 -12.04
CA ASP A 53 5.94 -9.04 -12.98
C ASP A 53 4.42 -9.13 -12.74
N THR A 54 3.96 -8.85 -11.52
CA THR A 54 2.55 -9.04 -11.11
C THR A 54 1.83 -7.73 -10.81
N TYR A 55 2.54 -6.59 -10.83
CA TYR A 55 1.93 -5.27 -10.59
C TYR A 55 0.79 -4.91 -11.55
N PRO A 56 0.90 -5.11 -12.87
CA PRO A 56 -0.09 -4.60 -13.82
C PRO A 56 -1.48 -5.23 -13.64
N GLU A 57 -1.53 -6.46 -13.14
CA GLU A 57 -2.78 -7.20 -12.95
C GLU A 57 -3.32 -7.06 -11.51
N LEU A 58 -2.44 -7.14 -10.51
CA LEU A 58 -2.86 -7.18 -9.11
C LEU A 58 -3.11 -5.79 -8.52
N VAL A 59 -2.23 -4.82 -8.78
CA VAL A 59 -2.30 -3.49 -8.17
C VAL A 59 -3.61 -2.78 -8.51
N PRO A 60 -4.02 -2.64 -9.78
CA PRO A 60 -5.23 -1.91 -10.08
C PRO A 60 -6.49 -2.62 -9.58
N ALA A 61 -6.52 -3.96 -9.59
CA ALA A 61 -7.64 -4.74 -9.06
C ALA A 61 -7.80 -4.55 -7.54
N ILE A 62 -6.69 -4.56 -6.80
CA ILE A 62 -6.69 -4.38 -5.34
C ILE A 62 -7.00 -2.92 -4.98
N ALA A 63 -6.33 -1.96 -5.62
CA ALA A 63 -6.53 -0.53 -5.34
C ALA A 63 -7.99 -0.12 -5.57
N LYS A 64 -8.56 -0.52 -6.70
CA LYS A 64 -9.97 -0.23 -7.01
C LYS A 64 -10.92 -0.91 -6.02
N GLY A 65 -10.70 -2.19 -5.72
CA GLY A 65 -11.54 -2.93 -4.76
C GLY A 65 -11.48 -2.34 -3.35
N ILE A 66 -10.32 -1.81 -2.95
CA ILE A 66 -10.15 -1.06 -1.70
C ILE A 66 -10.95 0.23 -1.76
N LYS A 67 -10.76 1.08 -2.77
CA LYS A 67 -11.43 2.39 -2.88
C LYS A 67 -12.96 2.24 -2.99
N GLU A 68 -13.46 1.18 -3.63
CA GLU A 68 -14.89 0.89 -3.71
C GLU A 68 -15.51 0.58 -2.33
N LYS A 69 -14.76 -0.08 -1.43
CA LYS A 69 -15.27 -0.47 -0.10
C LYS A 69 -14.89 0.51 1.01
N ALA A 70 -13.74 1.16 0.87
CA ALA A 70 -13.13 2.07 1.82
C ALA A 70 -12.54 3.27 1.05
N PRO A 71 -13.37 4.19 0.55
CA PRO A 71 -12.91 5.32 -0.27
C PRO A 71 -11.95 6.26 0.47
N ASN A 72 -12.05 6.29 1.80
CA ASN A 72 -11.20 7.11 2.68
C ASN A 72 -9.88 6.43 3.04
N MET A 73 -9.64 5.17 2.63
CA MET A 73 -8.37 4.48 2.90
C MET A 73 -7.32 4.95 1.89
N LEU A 74 -6.13 5.32 2.39
CA LEU A 74 -4.98 5.64 1.56
C LEU A 74 -4.36 4.35 1.03
N VAL A 75 -4.22 4.23 -0.28
CA VAL A 75 -3.60 3.06 -0.92
C VAL A 75 -2.20 3.44 -1.37
N MET A 76 -1.20 2.73 -0.85
CA MET A 76 0.19 2.94 -1.22
C MET A 76 0.76 1.72 -1.92
N LEU A 77 1.62 1.91 -2.91
CA LEU A 77 2.33 0.82 -3.57
C LEU A 77 3.78 0.76 -3.06
N ALA A 78 4.16 -0.34 -2.43
CA ALA A 78 5.55 -0.62 -2.10
C ALA A 78 6.27 -1.19 -3.31
N GLY A 79 7.04 -0.35 -3.99
CA GLY A 79 7.77 -0.70 -5.20
C GLY A 79 8.06 0.50 -6.08
N ALA A 80 8.96 0.32 -7.05
CA ALA A 80 9.19 1.28 -8.12
C ALA A 80 8.61 0.68 -9.41
N PRO A 81 7.30 0.82 -9.67
CA PRO A 81 6.73 0.32 -10.92
C PRO A 81 7.36 1.00 -12.13
N ALA A 82 7.33 0.34 -13.29
CA ALA A 82 7.72 0.98 -14.53
C ALA A 82 6.87 2.24 -14.77
N ALA A 83 7.51 3.32 -15.22
CA ALA A 83 6.88 4.63 -15.39
C ALA A 83 5.65 4.59 -16.31
N GLU A 84 5.60 3.61 -17.20
CA GLU A 84 4.50 3.37 -18.15
C GLU A 84 3.22 2.89 -17.47
N PHE A 85 3.33 2.16 -16.35
CA PHE A 85 2.16 1.66 -15.61
C PHE A 85 1.71 2.58 -14.48
N LYS A 86 2.55 3.54 -14.06
CA LYS A 86 2.22 4.52 -13.03
C LYS A 86 0.88 5.24 -13.28
N PRO A 87 0.55 5.73 -14.49
CA PRO A 87 -0.74 6.37 -14.75
C PRO A 87 -1.92 5.43 -14.49
N SER A 88 -1.80 4.16 -14.90
CA SER A 88 -2.85 3.17 -14.70
C SER A 88 -3.07 2.83 -13.22
N TYR A 89 -2.03 2.93 -12.39
CA TYR A 89 -2.15 2.73 -10.95
C TYR A 89 -2.74 3.95 -10.24
N ASP A 90 -2.33 5.15 -10.65
CA ASP A 90 -2.92 6.40 -10.16
C ASP A 90 -4.43 6.44 -10.48
N GLU A 91 -4.83 6.08 -11.70
CA GLU A 91 -6.25 5.98 -12.11
C GLU A 91 -7.01 4.88 -11.37
N ALA A 92 -6.34 3.81 -10.96
CA ALA A 92 -6.94 2.75 -10.16
C ALA A 92 -7.13 3.14 -8.69
N GLY A 93 -6.53 4.26 -8.25
CA GLY A 93 -6.66 4.80 -6.90
C GLY A 93 -5.47 4.53 -5.99
N VAL A 94 -4.27 4.34 -6.54
CA VAL A 94 -3.02 4.39 -5.75
C VAL A 94 -2.68 5.86 -5.46
N ASP A 95 -2.53 6.21 -4.18
CA ASP A 95 -2.29 7.57 -3.74
C ASP A 95 -0.79 7.89 -3.59
N GLU A 96 0.02 6.92 -3.15
CA GLU A 96 1.45 7.12 -2.84
C GLU A 96 2.31 5.89 -3.18
N TYR A 97 3.61 6.11 -3.31
CA TYR A 97 4.58 5.06 -3.69
C TYR A 97 5.71 4.98 -2.67
N ILE A 98 5.91 3.80 -2.09
CA ILE A 98 6.97 3.52 -1.12
C ILE A 98 8.09 2.78 -1.85
N HIS A 99 9.28 3.38 -1.91
CA HIS A 99 10.48 2.76 -2.45
C HIS A 99 11.70 3.18 -1.60
N VAL A 100 12.86 2.57 -1.81
CA VAL A 100 14.09 2.87 -1.04
C VAL A 100 14.53 4.35 -1.10
N LYS A 101 14.06 5.09 -2.12
CA LYS A 101 14.29 6.53 -2.25
C LYS A 101 13.08 7.39 -1.88
N ALA A 102 11.97 6.79 -1.43
CA ALA A 102 10.78 7.51 -1.03
C ALA A 102 11.04 8.24 0.29
N ASN A 103 10.52 9.46 0.41
CA ASN A 103 10.72 10.28 1.59
C ASN A 103 9.73 9.87 2.69
N CYS A 104 10.20 9.04 3.62
CA CYS A 104 9.41 8.55 4.76
C CYS A 104 8.75 9.66 5.55
N LEU A 105 9.49 10.74 5.79
CA LEU A 105 9.02 11.84 6.61
C LEU A 105 7.84 12.55 5.97
N GLU A 106 7.86 12.74 4.65
CA GLU A 106 6.78 13.39 3.92
C GLU A 106 5.51 12.53 3.92
N ILE A 107 5.62 11.23 3.67
CA ILE A 107 4.47 10.31 3.70
C ILE A 107 3.87 10.27 5.11
N LEU A 108 4.70 10.13 6.15
CA LEU A 108 4.25 10.12 7.54
C LEU A 108 3.61 11.45 7.98
N LYS A 109 4.17 12.60 7.54
CA LYS A 109 3.57 13.91 7.78
C LYS A 109 2.24 14.07 7.07
N LYS A 110 2.11 13.59 5.83
CA LYS A 110 0.87 13.64 5.06
C LYS A 110 -0.21 12.82 5.73
N ILE A 111 0.10 11.60 6.18
CA ILE A 111 -0.81 10.77 6.98
C ILE A 111 -1.22 11.48 8.27
N GLN A 112 -0.26 12.02 9.04
CA GLN A 112 -0.56 12.75 10.28
C GLN A 112 -1.42 14.00 10.05
N SER A 113 -1.15 14.75 8.99
CA SER A 113 -1.88 15.96 8.64
C SER A 113 -3.29 15.67 8.11
N GLU A 114 -3.47 14.64 7.29
CA GLU A 114 -4.79 14.24 6.77
C GLU A 114 -5.66 13.58 7.84
N ARG A 115 -5.04 12.90 8.81
CA ARG A 115 -5.75 12.21 9.91
C ARG A 115 -5.89 13.06 11.18
N GLY A 116 -5.34 14.27 11.21
CA GLY A 116 -5.47 15.21 12.32
C GLY A 116 -4.79 14.74 13.61
N ILE A 117 -3.73 13.93 13.49
CA ILE A 117 -2.92 13.49 14.65
C ILE A 117 -1.89 14.60 14.91
N GLY A 118 -2.22 15.50 15.82
CA GLY A 118 -1.38 16.62 16.25
C GLY A 118 -1.78 17.10 17.65
#